data_AF-A0A960ZK69-F1
#
_entry.id   AF-A0A960ZK69-F1
#
_cell.length_a   1.000
_cell.length_b   1.000
_cell.length_c   1.000
_cell.angle_alpha   90.00
_cell.angle_beta   90.00
_cell.angle_gamma   90.00
#
_symmetry.space_group_name_H-M   'P 1'
#
loop_
_entity.id
_entity.type
_entity.pdbx_description
1 polymer ?
#
loop_
_entity_poly.entity_id
_entity_poly.type
_entity_poly.pdbx_seq_one_letter_code
_entity_poly.pdbx_strand_id
1 'polypeptide(L)'
;RSYKPSNVGSIQVNSNLGAYPNYYAVVNAGETFNPLNRLPLAATRADVGLIQNLPPGNYDLYRTCDKLFCNATDCNQAGTDGYPETAQLCTANVSVTNGVVTSAAGCAGTCP
;
A
#
# COMPACT_ATOMS: atom_id res chain seq x y z
N ARG A 1 -12.70 5.04 22.91
CA ARG A 1 -11.69 5.99 22.37
C ARG A 1 -12.36 6.70 21.19
N SER A 2 -12.49 8.03 21.20
CA SER A 2 -13.08 8.75 20.07
C SER A 2 -12.03 8.92 18.97
N TYR A 3 -12.39 8.54 17.75
CA TYR A 3 -11.57 8.80 16.56
C TYR A 3 -11.41 10.32 16.38
N LYS A 4 -10.17 10.79 16.24
CA LYS A 4 -9.86 12.21 16.01
C LYS A 4 -9.11 12.34 14.68
N PRO A 5 -9.77 12.77 13.60
CA PRO A 5 -9.16 12.92 12.28
C PRO A 5 -7.91 13.82 12.28
N SER A 6 -7.84 14.79 13.20
CA SER A 6 -6.67 15.67 13.36
C SER A 6 -5.42 14.98 13.90
N ASN A 7 -5.53 13.74 14.39
CA ASN A 7 -4.43 12.97 14.98
C ASN A 7 -3.87 11.91 14.02
N VAL A 8 -4.26 11.99 12.75
CA VAL A 8 -3.78 11.12 11.68
C VAL A 8 -3.50 11.97 10.45
N GLY A 9 -2.59 11.53 9.60
CA GLY A 9 -2.34 12.08 8.28
C GLY A 9 -2.69 11.09 7.18
N SER A 10 -2.32 11.44 5.97
CA SER A 10 -2.48 10.59 4.79
C SER A 10 -1.30 10.71 3.84
N ILE A 11 -1.17 9.75 2.95
CA ILE A 11 -0.23 9.77 1.83
C ILE A 11 -1.02 9.75 0.53
N GLN A 12 -0.82 10.77 -0.31
CA GLN A 12 -1.25 10.79 -1.70
C GLN A 12 -0.10 10.29 -2.57
N VAL A 13 -0.31 9.18 -3.26
CA VAL A 13 0.64 8.57 -4.18
C VAL A 13 0.44 9.17 -5.56
N ASN A 14 1.48 9.83 -6.05
CA ASN A 14 1.52 10.43 -7.38
C ASN A 14 2.02 9.40 -8.38
N SER A 15 1.09 8.62 -8.92
CA SER A 15 1.38 7.61 -9.94
C SER A 15 0.11 7.28 -10.72
N ASN A 16 0.27 6.81 -11.95
CA ASN A 16 -0.85 6.37 -12.77
C ASN A 16 -0.71 4.88 -13.12
N LEU A 17 -0.54 4.05 -12.08
CA LEU A 17 -0.64 2.61 -12.27
C LEU A 17 -2.12 2.26 -12.39
N GLY A 18 -2.49 1.64 -13.51
CA GLY A 18 -3.86 1.24 -13.78
C GLY A 18 -4.45 0.37 -12.66
N ALA A 19 -5.78 0.32 -12.62
CA ALA A 19 -6.63 -0.17 -11.53
C ALA A 19 -6.45 -1.64 -11.10
N TYR A 20 -5.49 -2.40 -11.65
CA TYR A 20 -5.47 -3.85 -11.50
C TYR A 20 -4.13 -4.53 -11.86
N PRO A 21 -3.61 -5.49 -11.07
CA PRO A 21 -3.82 -5.77 -9.65
C PRO A 21 -2.75 -5.07 -8.79
N ASN A 22 -2.67 -3.74 -8.90
CA ASN A 22 -1.68 -2.93 -8.21
C ASN A 22 -2.28 -2.31 -6.96
N TYR A 23 -1.57 -2.41 -5.84
CA TYR A 23 -1.89 -1.74 -4.59
C TYR A 23 -0.69 -0.94 -4.10
N TYR A 24 -0.96 0.11 -3.35
CA TYR A 24 0.04 0.80 -2.55
C TYR A 24 -0.15 0.43 -1.10
N ALA A 25 0.94 0.05 -0.46
CA ALA A 25 0.98 -0.41 0.91
C ALA A 25 2.06 0.35 1.68
N VAL A 26 1.87 0.56 2.97
CA VAL A 26 2.85 1.20 3.84
C VAL A 26 3.22 0.35 5.03
N VAL A 27 4.49 0.41 5.41
CA VAL A 27 5.06 -0.17 6.64
C VAL A 27 5.89 0.89 7.35
N ASN A 28 6.29 0.66 8.60
CA ASN A 28 7.17 1.62 9.26
C ASN A 28 8.51 1.67 8.51
N ALA A 29 9.09 2.87 8.41
CA ALA A 29 10.34 3.04 7.69
C ALA A 29 11.47 2.19 8.29
N GLY A 30 12.26 1.55 7.43
CA GLY A 30 13.39 0.70 7.81
C GLY A 30 13.01 -0.74 8.18
N GLU A 31 11.73 -1.11 8.13
CA GLU A 31 11.32 -2.50 8.30
C GLU A 31 11.46 -3.28 6.98
N THR A 32 11.90 -4.54 7.09
CA THR A 32 11.81 -5.46 5.96
C THR A 32 10.35 -5.85 5.74
N PHE A 33 9.83 -5.59 4.54
CA PHE A 33 8.47 -5.96 4.16
C PHE A 33 8.47 -7.17 3.23
N ASN A 34 7.86 -8.25 3.69
CA ASN A 34 7.55 -9.43 2.88
C ASN A 34 6.02 -9.60 2.89
N PRO A 35 5.35 -9.42 1.75
CA PRO A 35 3.89 -9.46 1.72
C PRO A 35 3.35 -10.89 1.89
N LEU A 36 4.18 -11.93 1.76
CA LEU A 36 3.76 -13.34 1.93
C LEU A 36 3.50 -13.76 3.38
N ASN A 37 4.02 -13.01 4.36
CA ASN A 37 3.91 -13.39 5.77
C ASN A 37 3.60 -12.21 6.69
N ARG A 38 3.31 -11.04 6.13
CA ARG A 38 3.09 -9.82 6.90
C ARG A 38 2.10 -8.89 6.20
N LEU A 39 1.09 -8.46 6.96
CA LEU A 39 0.20 -7.38 6.54
C LEU A 39 0.91 -6.02 6.61
N PRO A 40 0.67 -5.12 5.64
CA PRO A 40 1.05 -3.73 5.78
C PRO A 40 0.20 -3.04 6.85
N LEU A 41 0.65 -1.86 7.29
CA LEU A 41 -0.10 -1.03 8.25
C LEU A 41 -1.38 -0.47 7.63
N ALA A 42 -1.29 -0.09 6.35
CA ALA A 42 -2.42 0.32 5.54
C ALA A 42 -2.09 0.05 4.07
N ALA A 43 -3.15 -0.12 3.27
CA ALA A 43 -3.03 -0.24 1.83
C ALA A 43 -4.22 0.43 1.12
N THR A 44 -4.02 0.78 -0.14
CA THR A 44 -5.03 1.34 -1.03
C THR A 44 -4.84 0.79 -2.44
N ARG A 45 -5.89 0.80 -3.25
CA ARG A 45 -5.78 0.44 -4.66
C ARG A 45 -4.96 1.50 -5.41
N ALA A 46 -4.14 1.09 -6.38
CA ALA A 46 -3.23 2.02 -7.05
C ALA A 46 -3.93 3.11 -7.87
N ASP A 47 -5.14 2.86 -8.36
CA ASP A 47 -5.99 3.84 -9.05
C ASP A 47 -6.61 4.88 -8.09
N VAL A 48 -6.73 4.56 -6.81
CA VAL A 48 -7.16 5.52 -5.77
C VAL A 48 -5.96 6.33 -5.30
N GLY A 49 -4.83 5.66 -5.03
CA GLY A 49 -3.57 6.32 -4.67
C GLY A 49 -3.59 7.08 -3.34
N LEU A 50 -4.66 7.00 -2.54
CA LEU A 50 -4.77 7.68 -1.25
C LEU A 50 -4.78 6.68 -0.10
N ILE A 51 -3.76 6.75 0.77
CA ILE A 51 -3.66 5.98 2.01
C ILE A 51 -3.98 6.92 3.17
N GLN A 52 -5.04 6.64 3.94
CA GLN A 52 -5.53 7.53 5.00
C GLN A 52 -5.38 6.91 6.39
N ASN A 53 -5.61 7.74 7.41
CA ASN A 53 -5.66 7.35 8.82
C ASN A 53 -4.32 6.82 9.36
N LEU A 54 -3.21 7.33 8.82
CA LEU A 54 -1.87 6.99 9.27
C LEU A 54 -1.52 7.84 10.50
N PRO A 55 -1.05 7.25 11.61
CA PRO A 55 -0.41 8.02 12.67
C PRO A 55 0.76 8.86 12.12
N PRO A 56 1.18 9.93 12.81
CA PRO A 56 2.43 10.59 12.48
C PRO A 56 3.61 9.64 12.62
N GLY A 57 4.53 9.71 11.67
CA GLY A 57 5.68 8.82 11.62
C GLY A 57 6.31 8.80 10.24
N ASN A 58 7.35 7.98 10.09
CA ASN A 58 8.00 7.74 8.81
C ASN A 58 7.61 6.36 8.30
N TYR A 59 7.24 6.30 7.03
CA TYR A 59 6.74 5.10 6.37
C TYR A 59 7.52 4.79 5.11
N ASP A 60 7.70 3.50 4.84
CA ASP A 60 8.15 3.04 3.52
C ASP A 60 6.91 2.69 2.69
N LEU A 61 6.82 3.28 1.51
CA LEU A 61 5.74 3.07 0.55
C LEU A 61 6.15 1.98 -0.43
N TYR A 62 5.39 0.90 -0.46
CA TYR A 62 5.55 -0.21 -1.38
C TYR A 62 4.42 -0.26 -2.40
N ARG A 63 4.74 -0.65 -3.63
CA ARG A 63 3.78 -1.22 -4.56
C ARG A 63 3.70 -2.71 -4.27
N THR A 64 2.49 -3.22 -4.12
CA THR A 64 2.25 -4.65 -4.01
C THR A 64 1.38 -5.13 -5.14
N CYS A 65 1.62 -6.35 -5.58
CA CYS A 65 0.89 -6.98 -6.68
C CYS A 65 0.23 -8.25 -6.19
N ASP A 66 -1.04 -8.42 -6.58
CA ASP A 66 -1.85 -9.63 -6.35
C ASP A 66 -2.01 -10.36 -7.70
N LYS A 67 -1.19 -11.39 -7.92
CA LYS A 67 -1.02 -12.17 -9.14
C LYS A 67 -2.03 -13.30 -9.25
N LEU A 68 -2.55 -13.80 -8.13
CA LEU A 68 -3.40 -14.99 -8.05
C LEU A 68 -4.84 -14.62 -7.63
N PHE A 69 -5.36 -13.56 -8.22
CA PHE A 69 -6.73 -13.12 -8.02
C PHE A 69 -7.74 -14.26 -8.27
N CYS A 70 -8.64 -14.45 -7.30
CA CYS A 70 -9.90 -15.17 -7.50
C CYS A 70 -10.76 -14.46 -8.55
N ASN A 71 -10.95 -15.02 -9.74
CA ASN A 71 -12.05 -14.53 -10.59
C ASN A 71 -13.40 -14.92 -9.96
N ALA A 72 -14.50 -14.33 -10.43
CA ALA A 72 -15.85 -14.55 -9.88
C ALA A 72 -16.32 -16.02 -9.85
N THR A 73 -15.55 -16.94 -10.45
CA THR A 73 -15.91 -18.34 -10.68
C THR A 73 -14.94 -19.31 -10.03
N ASP A 74 -13.69 -18.91 -9.76
CA ASP A 74 -12.67 -19.80 -9.23
C ASP A 74 -11.68 -19.06 -8.32
N CYS A 75 -11.68 -19.46 -7.05
CA CYS A 75 -10.75 -19.03 -5.99
C CYS A 75 -9.63 -20.04 -5.71
N ASN A 76 -9.57 -21.14 -6.47
CA ASN A 76 -8.76 -22.32 -6.18
C ASN A 76 -7.63 -22.53 -7.21
N GLN A 77 -7.15 -21.47 -7.85
CA GLN A 77 -5.87 -21.53 -8.54
C GLN A 77 -4.79 -21.77 -7.47
N ALA A 78 -4.01 -22.84 -7.62
CA ALA A 78 -3.03 -23.24 -6.61
C ALA A 78 -2.01 -22.12 -6.32
N GLY A 79 -2.28 -21.37 -5.25
CA GLY A 79 -1.44 -20.33 -4.67
C GLY A 79 -2.30 -19.45 -3.76
N THR A 80 -1.95 -19.50 -2.48
CA THR A 80 -2.65 -19.02 -1.27
C THR A 80 -3.12 -17.55 -1.40
N ASP A 81 -4.43 -17.33 -1.49
CA ASP A 81 -5.34 -16.81 -0.43
C ASP A 81 -5.67 -15.30 -0.36
N GLY A 82 -5.32 -14.49 -1.36
CA GLY A 82 -5.74 -13.08 -1.41
C GLY A 82 -4.76 -12.12 -0.72
N TYR A 83 -3.47 -12.48 -0.72
CA TYR A 83 -2.36 -11.62 -0.36
C TYR A 83 -1.55 -11.18 -1.58
N PRO A 84 -0.94 -9.98 -1.54
CA PRO A 84 0.02 -9.63 -2.56
C PRO A 84 1.24 -10.57 -2.51
N GLU A 85 1.64 -11.13 -3.65
CA GLU A 85 2.74 -12.10 -3.72
C GLU A 85 4.08 -11.41 -3.99
N THR A 86 4.06 -10.15 -4.42
CA THR A 86 5.29 -9.35 -4.59
C THR A 86 5.12 -7.95 -4.03
N ALA A 87 6.23 -7.40 -3.53
CA ALA A 87 6.34 -6.03 -3.07
C ALA A 87 7.58 -5.37 -3.67
N GLN A 88 7.44 -4.12 -4.09
CA GLN A 88 8.53 -3.28 -4.55
C GLN A 88 8.49 -1.96 -3.80
N LEU A 89 9.61 -1.57 -3.20
CA LEU A 89 9.74 -0.26 -2.56
C LEU A 89 9.64 0.85 -3.62
N CYS A 90 8.76 1.81 -3.40
CA CYS A 90 8.56 2.98 -4.26
C CYS A 90 9.25 4.21 -3.71
N THR A 91 8.94 4.56 -2.47
CA THR A 91 9.51 5.72 -1.77
C THR A 91 9.82 5.31 -0.34
N ALA A 92 11.05 5.53 0.09
CA ALA A 92 11.46 5.30 1.47
C ALA A 92 11.22 6.56 2.32
N ASN A 93 10.99 6.37 3.62
CA ASN A 93 10.92 7.45 4.63
C ASN A 93 9.93 8.59 4.30
N VAL A 94 8.72 8.25 3.84
CA VAL A 94 7.62 9.20 3.69
C VAL A 94 7.18 9.67 5.09
N SER A 95 7.42 10.95 5.39
CA SER A 95 7.05 11.55 6.69
C SER A 95 5.60 12.00 6.68
N VAL A 96 4.78 11.37 7.53
CA VAL A 96 3.38 11.74 7.74
C VAL A 96 3.27 12.62 8.98
N THR A 97 2.57 13.74 8.81
CA THR A 97 2.24 14.67 9.89
C THR A 97 0.73 14.73 10.11
N ASN A 98 0.31 14.95 11.36
CA ASN A 98 -1.08 15.08 11.76
C ASN A 98 -1.85 16.10 10.90
N GLY A 99 -3.01 15.68 10.36
CA GLY A 99 -3.90 16.53 9.60
C GLY A 99 -3.37 16.94 8.21
N VAL A 100 -2.26 16.36 7.75
CA VAL A 100 -1.62 16.70 6.48
C VAL A 100 -1.73 15.54 5.49
N VAL A 101 -2.02 15.89 4.23
CA VAL A 101 -1.86 14.98 3.08
C VAL A 101 -0.42 15.13 2.57
N THR A 102 0.37 14.08 2.71
CA THR A 102 1.76 14.06 2.25
C THR A 102 1.80 13.46 0.85
N SER A 103 2.43 14.16 -0.09
CA SER A 103 2.63 13.62 -1.45
C SER A 103 3.86 12.71 -1.49
N ALA A 104 3.72 11.53 -2.09
CA ALA A 104 4.82 10.58 -2.33
C ALA A 104 4.83 10.09 -3.78
N ALA A 105 6.00 9.78 -4.32
CA ALA A 105 6.10 9.18 -5.65
C ALA A 105 5.71 7.69 -5.58
N GLY A 106 4.87 7.24 -6.51
CA GLY A 106 4.65 5.80 -6.68
C GLY A 106 5.74 5.14 -7.52
N CYS A 107 5.72 3.81 -7.57
CA CYS A 107 6.59 3.04 -8.46
C CYS A 107 6.12 3.16 -9.92
N ALA A 108 7.07 3.12 -10.85
CA ALA A 108 6.78 2.86 -12.26
C ALA A 108 6.79 1.34 -12.56
N GLY A 109 6.16 0.95 -13.67
CA GLY A 109 6.17 -0.41 -14.20
C GLY A 109 4.91 -1.22 -13.90
N THR A 110 4.80 -2.39 -14.52
CA THR A 110 3.71 -3.35 -14.28
C THR A 110 4.08 -4.32 -13.17
N CYS A 111 3.08 -4.97 -12.60
CA CYS A 111 3.32 -6.20 -11.86
C CYS A 111 4.04 -7.20 -12.77
N PRO A 112 5.12 -7.86 -12.30
CA PRO A 112 5.76 -8.93 -13.03
C PRO A 112 4.89 -10.19 -13.07
#